data_AF-A0A091VCL2-F1
#
_entry.id   AF-A0A091VCL2-F1
#
_cell.length_a   1.000
_cell.length_b   1.000
_cell.length_c   1.000
_cell.angle_alpha   90.00
_cell.angle_beta   90.00
_cell.angle_gamma   90.00
#
_symmetry.space_group_name_H-M   'P 1'
#
loop_
_entity.id
_entity.type
_entity.pdbx_description
1 polymer ?
#
loop_
_entity_poly.entity_id
_entity_poly.type
_entity_poly.pdbx_seq_one_letter_code
_entity_poly.pdbx_strand_id
1 'polypeptide(L)'
;ILIKVPFSSFDLETWKNVVKNYRSDSVGVTKHFQFLIRQHNPDWNDIQLLLDHMTETEKELVLKAALDLASDQLKNTGEDIKVHFPLQDPHWDHNKGAHIKLLNAYRDWIIKGMERAIPKTINRSALYAVRQGPKETPSEFLD
;
A
#
# COMPACT_ATOMS: atom_id res chain seq x y z
N ILE A 1 20.18 -17.97 3.92
CA ILE A 1 20.43 -16.62 4.48
C ILE A 1 19.81 -15.63 3.51
N LEU A 2 18.80 -14.88 3.92
CA LEU A 2 18.26 -13.77 3.13
C LEU A 2 19.09 -12.52 3.45
N ILE A 3 19.71 -11.90 2.43
CA ILE A 3 20.48 -10.68 2.62
C ILE A 3 19.52 -9.50 2.53
N LYS A 4 19.39 -8.74 3.62
CA LYS A 4 18.65 -7.46 3.64
C LYS A 4 19.43 -6.42 2.85
N VAL A 5 18.76 -5.73 1.92
CA VAL A 5 19.33 -4.61 1.17
C VAL A 5 18.82 -3.31 1.80
N PRO A 6 19.65 -2.54 2.50
CA PRO A 6 19.20 -1.29 3.10
C PRO A 6 18.78 -0.28 2.02
N PHE A 7 17.85 0.61 2.36
CA PHE A 7 17.56 1.77 1.52
C PHE A 7 18.75 2.73 1.54
N SER A 8 19.12 3.24 0.37
CA SER A 8 20.07 4.35 0.27
C SER A 8 19.39 5.66 0.64
N SER A 9 20.18 6.70 0.92
CA SER A 9 19.65 8.06 1.12
C SER A 9 18.87 8.56 -0.11
N PHE A 10 19.30 8.18 -1.31
CA PHE A 10 18.62 8.53 -2.55
C PHE A 10 17.26 7.85 -2.68
N ASP A 11 17.13 6.58 -2.27
CA ASP A 11 15.86 5.86 -2.28
C ASP A 11 14.86 6.54 -1.33
N LEU A 12 15.30 6.90 -0.11
CA LEU A 12 14.45 7.56 0.87
C LEU A 12 14.06 8.98 0.45
N GLU A 13 14.96 9.74 -0.16
CA GLU A 13 14.66 11.07 -0.70
C GLU A 13 13.67 11.00 -1.87
N THR A 14 13.85 10.02 -2.76
CA THR A 14 12.94 9.75 -3.87
C THR A 14 11.56 9.37 -3.35
N TRP A 15 11.50 8.42 -2.42
CA TRP A 15 10.25 8.01 -1.77
C TRP A 15 9.53 9.19 -1.11
N LYS A 16 10.25 10.00 -0.34
CA LYS A 16 9.72 11.21 0.29
C LYS A 16 9.10 12.18 -0.71
N ASN A 17 9.65 12.29 -1.91
CA ASN A 17 9.08 13.16 -2.94
C ASN A 17 7.87 12.54 -3.63
N VAL A 18 7.89 11.23 -3.88
CA VAL A 18 6.76 10.49 -4.48
C VAL A 18 5.54 10.49 -3.55
N VAL A 19 5.74 10.17 -2.27
CA VAL A 19 4.64 9.95 -1.31
C VAL A 19 3.83 11.21 -1.00
N LYS A 20 4.39 12.41 -1.22
CA LYS A 20 3.65 13.69 -1.12
C LYS A 20 2.40 13.74 -2.01
N ASN A 21 2.39 12.98 -3.10
CA ASN A 21 1.27 12.92 -4.04
C ASN A 21 0.26 11.82 -3.70
N TYR A 22 0.34 11.17 -2.54
CA TYR A 22 -0.47 9.99 -2.24
C TYR A 22 -1.99 10.23 -2.34
N ARG A 23 -2.48 11.42 -1.94
CA ARG A 23 -3.91 11.77 -2.11
C ARG A 23 -4.34 12.04 -3.55
N SER A 24 -3.46 12.59 -4.37
CA SER A 24 -3.77 12.94 -5.77
C SER A 24 -3.52 11.79 -6.74
N ASP A 25 -2.56 10.92 -6.43
CA ASP A 25 -2.19 9.74 -7.22
C ASP A 25 -1.86 8.54 -6.32
N SER A 26 -2.87 8.02 -5.61
CA SER A 26 -2.71 6.87 -4.72
C SER A 26 -2.23 5.62 -5.48
N VAL A 27 -2.63 5.47 -6.75
CA VAL A 27 -2.26 4.31 -7.59
C VAL A 27 -0.78 4.36 -7.97
N GLY A 28 -0.28 5.49 -8.45
CA GLY A 28 1.13 5.65 -8.81
C GLY A 28 2.05 5.52 -7.60
N VAL A 29 1.68 6.15 -6.48
CA VAL A 29 2.45 6.04 -5.22
C VAL A 29 2.47 4.59 -4.71
N THR A 30 1.36 3.87 -4.78
CA THR A 30 1.32 2.45 -4.36
C THR A 30 2.17 1.55 -5.26
N LYS A 31 2.18 1.79 -6.58
CA LYS A 31 3.07 1.07 -7.50
C LYS A 31 4.55 1.31 -7.17
N HIS A 32 4.92 2.54 -6.81
CA HIS A 32 6.28 2.86 -6.39
C HIS A 32 6.64 2.15 -5.07
N PHE A 33 5.71 2.12 -4.11
CA PHE A 33 5.90 1.36 -2.88
C PHE A 33 6.11 -0.14 -3.15
N GLN A 34 5.29 -0.76 -4.02
CA GLN A 34 5.47 -2.15 -4.44
C GLN A 34 6.85 -2.42 -5.07
N PHE A 35 7.38 -1.46 -5.83
CA PHE A 35 8.73 -1.55 -6.39
C PHE A 35 9.80 -1.57 -5.28
N LEU A 36 9.70 -0.67 -4.30
CA LEU A 36 10.60 -0.66 -3.13
C LEU A 36 10.53 -1.97 -2.34
N ILE A 37 9.33 -2.52 -2.13
CA ILE A 37 9.15 -3.83 -1.48
C ILE A 37 9.93 -4.92 -2.22
N ARG A 38 9.81 -4.98 -3.56
CA ARG A 38 10.46 -6.00 -4.39
C ARG A 38 11.97 -5.85 -4.44
N GLN A 39 12.48 -4.62 -4.52
CA GLN A 39 13.91 -4.34 -4.65
C GLN A 39 14.66 -4.56 -3.34
N HIS A 40 14.10 -4.09 -2.22
CA HIS A 40 14.82 -4.04 -0.94
C HIS A 40 14.41 -5.16 0.02
N ASN A 41 13.27 -5.82 -0.22
CA ASN A 41 12.68 -6.82 0.68
C ASN A 41 12.63 -6.32 2.14
N PRO A 42 11.98 -5.16 2.40
CA PRO A 42 12.05 -4.44 3.67
C PRO A 42 11.34 -5.18 4.80
N ASP A 43 11.91 -5.15 5.99
CA ASP A 43 11.27 -5.69 7.19
C ASP A 43 10.14 -4.80 7.73
N TRP A 44 9.58 -5.17 8.89
CA TRP A 44 8.51 -4.40 9.50
C TRP A 44 8.95 -2.95 9.84
N ASN A 45 10.16 -2.77 10.35
CA ASN A 45 10.70 -1.44 10.72
C ASN A 45 10.96 -0.58 9.47
N ASP A 46 11.51 -1.19 8.42
CA ASP A 46 11.72 -0.53 7.14
C ASP A 46 10.37 -0.05 6.53
N ILE A 47 9.30 -0.86 6.66
CA ILE A 47 7.96 -0.46 6.22
C ILE A 47 7.43 0.71 7.06
N GLN A 48 7.62 0.70 8.38
CA GLN A 48 7.25 1.84 9.21
C GLN A 48 7.99 3.10 8.79
N LEU A 49 9.31 3.02 8.55
CA LEU A 49 10.12 4.13 8.06
C LEU A 49 9.56 4.72 6.75
N LEU A 50 9.12 3.88 5.81
CA LEU A 50 8.50 4.36 4.58
C LEU A 50 7.15 5.04 4.87
N LEU A 51 6.31 4.44 5.72
CA LEU A 51 5.01 5.02 6.09
C LEU A 51 5.14 6.34 6.87
N ASP A 52 6.21 6.53 7.64
CA ASP A 52 6.50 7.76 8.38
C ASP A 52 6.76 8.98 7.48
N HIS A 53 6.98 8.78 6.18
CA HIS A 53 7.07 9.87 5.21
C HIS A 53 5.70 10.36 4.71
N MET A 54 4.62 9.64 5.01
CA MET A 54 3.25 10.11 4.79
C MET A 54 2.84 11.13 5.84
N THR A 55 1.72 11.84 5.62
CA THR A 55 1.08 12.56 6.72
C THR A 55 0.50 11.57 7.74
N GLU A 56 0.40 11.97 9.02
CA GLU A 56 -0.14 11.11 10.08
C GLU A 56 -1.53 10.56 9.70
N THR A 57 -2.40 11.40 9.16
CA THR A 57 -3.74 10.99 8.72
C THR A 57 -3.71 9.97 7.58
N GLU A 58 -2.80 10.11 6.61
CA GLU A 58 -2.67 9.14 5.51
C GLU A 58 -2.16 7.80 6.04
N LYS A 59 -1.13 7.83 6.90
CA LYS A 59 -0.61 6.64 7.57
C LYS A 59 -1.68 5.90 8.36
N GLU A 60 -2.46 6.62 9.18
CA GLU A 60 -3.58 6.04 9.95
C GLU A 60 -4.63 5.40 9.04
N LEU A 61 -5.00 6.05 7.93
CA LEU A 61 -5.95 5.50 6.96
C LEU A 61 -5.42 4.23 6.29
N VAL A 62 -4.14 4.21 5.90
CA VAL A 62 -3.47 3.03 5.31
C VAL A 62 -3.47 1.87 6.29
N LEU A 63 -3.02 2.11 7.53
CA LEU A 63 -2.95 1.09 8.56
C LEU A 63 -4.33 0.55 8.92
N LYS A 64 -5.34 1.41 9.03
CA LYS A 64 -6.73 1.01 9.28
C LYS A 64 -7.28 0.15 8.14
N ALA A 65 -7.12 0.61 6.90
CA ALA A 65 -7.61 -0.13 5.73
C ALA A 65 -6.93 -1.51 5.60
N ALA A 66 -5.62 -1.58 5.87
CA ALA A 66 -4.86 -2.82 5.89
C ALA A 66 -5.29 -3.76 7.02
N LEU A 67 -5.53 -3.23 8.23
CA LEU A 67 -6.00 -3.98 9.39
C LEU A 67 -7.42 -4.54 9.17
N ASP A 68 -8.34 -3.74 8.63
CA ASP A 68 -9.70 -4.16 8.32
C ASP A 68 -9.68 -5.32 7.31
N LEU A 69 -8.83 -5.19 6.28
CA LEU A 69 -8.58 -6.23 5.27
C LEU A 69 -8.04 -7.53 5.87
N ALA A 70 -7.01 -7.43 6.71
CA ALA A 70 -6.41 -8.57 7.37
C ALA A 70 -7.41 -9.25 8.32
N SER A 71 -8.18 -8.46 9.08
CA SER A 71 -9.20 -8.96 10.02
C SER A 71 -10.31 -9.70 9.31
N ASP A 72 -10.78 -9.19 8.16
CA ASP A 72 -11.81 -9.86 7.36
C ASP A 72 -11.33 -11.23 6.85
N GLN A 73 -10.09 -11.30 6.38
CA GLN A 73 -9.49 -12.53 5.88
C GLN A 73 -9.26 -13.58 6.97
N LEU A 74 -8.90 -13.13 8.18
CA LEU A 74 -8.63 -14.02 9.32
C LEU A 74 -9.88 -14.36 10.15
N LYS A 75 -11.02 -13.71 9.89
CA LYS A 75 -12.24 -13.80 10.71
C LYS A 75 -12.68 -15.21 11.08
N ASN A 76 -12.52 -16.17 10.17
CA ASN A 76 -12.95 -17.56 10.37
C ASN A 76 -11.82 -18.54 10.71
N THR A 77 -10.59 -18.05 10.86
CA THR A 77 -9.41 -18.89 11.12
C THR A 77 -9.19 -19.16 12.61
N GLY A 78 -9.71 -18.30 13.48
CA GLY A 78 -9.43 -18.31 14.92
C GLY A 78 -8.04 -17.79 15.28
N GLU A 79 -7.27 -17.30 14.30
CA GLU A 79 -5.94 -16.71 14.52
C GLU A 79 -6.04 -15.31 15.15
N ASP A 80 -5.06 -14.95 15.98
CA ASP A 80 -4.98 -13.60 16.57
C ASP A 80 -4.45 -12.61 15.55
N ILE A 81 -5.28 -11.64 15.16
CA ILE A 81 -4.90 -10.56 14.24
C ILE A 81 -3.61 -9.84 14.64
N LYS A 82 -3.30 -9.73 15.93
CA LYS A 82 -2.08 -9.05 16.41
C LYS A 82 -0.81 -9.78 16.01
N VAL A 83 -0.89 -11.09 15.76
CA VAL A 83 0.24 -11.89 15.26
C VAL A 83 0.47 -11.63 13.77
N HIS A 84 -0.58 -11.34 13.00
CA HIS A 84 -0.51 -11.18 11.53
C HIS A 84 -0.38 -9.72 11.10
N PHE A 85 -0.94 -8.79 11.87
CA PHE A 85 -0.88 -7.36 11.64
C PHE A 85 -0.49 -6.61 12.93
N PRO A 86 0.79 -6.72 13.34
CA PRO A 86 1.27 -6.05 14.53
C PRO A 86 1.43 -4.53 14.29
N LEU A 87 1.00 -3.74 15.28
CA LEU A 87 1.16 -2.28 15.31
C LEU A 87 2.48 -1.84 16.00
N GLN A 88 3.22 -2.78 16.59
CA GLN A 88 4.52 -2.59 17.21
C GLN A 88 5.50 -3.63 16.66
N ASP A 89 6.80 -3.42 16.83
CA ASP A 89 7.83 -4.31 16.25
C ASP A 89 7.63 -5.76 16.73
N PRO A 90 7.27 -6.70 15.82
CA PRO A 90 7.04 -8.08 16.17
C PRO A 90 8.33 -8.89 16.34
N HIS A 91 9.51 -8.29 16.10
CA HIS A 91 10.81 -8.96 16.12
C HIS A 91 10.85 -10.19 15.20
N TRP A 92 10.21 -10.09 14.02
CA TRP A 92 10.23 -11.14 13.03
C TRP A 92 11.66 -11.39 12.52
N ASP A 93 11.98 -12.67 12.30
CA ASP A 93 13.34 -13.14 12.03
C ASP A 93 13.39 -13.63 10.58
N HIS A 94 14.24 -13.00 9.78
CA HIS A 94 14.40 -13.29 8.35
C HIS A 94 14.98 -14.68 8.06
N ASN A 95 15.41 -15.42 9.08
CA ASN A 95 15.88 -16.80 8.94
C ASN A 95 14.80 -17.83 9.29
N LYS A 96 13.64 -17.41 9.80
CA LYS A 96 12.53 -18.30 10.17
C LYS A 96 11.43 -18.26 9.12
N GLY A 97 11.17 -19.41 8.49
CA GLY A 97 10.15 -19.54 7.44
C GLY A 97 8.75 -19.07 7.85
N ALA A 98 8.35 -19.29 9.12
CA ALA A 98 7.08 -18.80 9.64
C ALA A 98 7.04 -17.26 9.71
N HIS A 99 8.13 -16.62 10.15
CA HIS A 99 8.22 -15.15 10.25
C HIS A 99 8.26 -14.51 8.86
N ILE A 100 8.91 -15.15 7.88
CA ILE A 100 8.88 -14.70 6.48
C ILE A 100 7.45 -14.70 5.93
N LYS A 101 6.65 -15.73 6.22
CA LYS A 101 5.24 -15.79 5.80
C LYS A 101 4.43 -14.64 6.39
N LEU A 102 4.59 -14.36 7.69
CA LEU A 102 3.93 -13.23 8.36
C LEU A 102 4.35 -11.89 7.76
N LEU A 103 5.65 -11.71 7.52
CA LEU A 103 6.19 -10.49 6.93
C LEU A 103 5.68 -10.25 5.49
N ASN A 104 5.60 -11.30 4.68
CA ASN A 104 5.03 -11.19 3.33
C ASN A 104 3.54 -10.84 3.37
N ALA A 105 2.77 -11.48 4.24
CA ALA A 105 1.36 -11.13 4.43
C ALA A 105 1.19 -9.68 4.90
N TYR A 106 2.03 -9.20 5.82
CA TYR A 106 2.02 -7.83 6.28
C TYR A 106 2.28 -6.83 5.14
N ARG A 107 3.32 -7.07 4.31
CA ARG A 107 3.61 -6.25 3.12
C ARG A 107 2.42 -6.18 2.18
N ASP A 108 1.79 -7.32 1.89
CA ASP A 108 0.61 -7.39 1.02
C ASP A 108 -0.58 -6.62 1.59
N TRP A 109 -0.79 -6.67 2.91
CA TRP A 109 -1.84 -5.90 3.56
C TRP A 109 -1.57 -4.40 3.53
N ILE A 110 -0.33 -3.96 3.75
CA ILE A 110 0.03 -2.54 3.62
C ILE A 110 -0.19 -2.05 2.18
N ILE A 111 0.23 -2.82 1.17
CA ILE A 111 -0.02 -2.50 -0.24
C ILE A 111 -1.52 -2.32 -0.50
N LYS A 112 -2.35 -3.28 -0.11
CA LYS A 112 -3.80 -3.18 -0.30
C LYS A 112 -4.44 -2.07 0.54
N GLY A 113 -3.90 -1.80 1.73
CA GLY A 113 -4.27 -0.66 2.56
C GLY A 113 -4.02 0.65 1.82
N MET A 114 -2.86 0.80 1.18
CA MET A 114 -2.53 1.95 0.35
C MET A 114 -3.47 2.11 -0.85
N GLU A 115 -3.93 1.01 -1.45
CA GLU A 115 -4.90 1.06 -2.56
C GLU A 115 -6.31 1.48 -2.12
N ARG A 116 -6.68 1.22 -0.86
CA ARG A 116 -8.06 1.43 -0.34
C ARG A 116 -8.23 2.63 0.59
N ALA A 117 -7.15 3.11 1.18
CA ALA A 117 -7.21 4.15 2.22
C ALA A 117 -7.67 5.51 1.68
N ILE A 118 -7.34 5.84 0.44
CA ILE A 118 -7.87 7.01 -0.25
C ILE A 118 -9.02 6.53 -1.16
N PRO A 119 -10.28 6.87 -0.85
CA PRO A 119 -11.38 6.60 -1.77
C PRO A 119 -11.02 7.24 -3.10
N LYS A 120 -11.09 6.47 -4.20
CA LYS A 120 -10.97 7.05 -5.55
C LYS A 120 -12.01 8.14 -5.64
N THR A 121 -11.60 9.40 -5.55
CA THR A 121 -12.45 10.51 -5.90
C THR A 121 -12.69 10.33 -7.38
N ILE A 122 -13.83 9.73 -7.71
CA ILE A 122 -14.35 9.75 -9.07
C ILE A 122 -14.34 11.23 -9.43
N ASN A 123 -13.43 11.60 -10.34
CA ASN A 123 -13.35 12.97 -10.81
C ASN A 123 -14.66 13.24 -11.57
N ARG A 124 -15.68 13.72 -10.84
CA ARG A 124 -17.00 14.00 -11.38
C ARG A 124 -16.89 14.99 -12.54
N SER A 125 -15.93 15.92 -12.49
CA SER A 125 -15.68 16.85 -13.60
C SER A 125 -15.15 16.14 -14.86
N ALA A 126 -14.36 15.07 -14.73
CA ALA A 126 -13.97 14.24 -15.88
C ALA A 126 -15.17 13.45 -16.44
N LEU A 127 -16.04 12.91 -15.59
CA LEU A 127 -17.28 12.25 -16.02
C LEU A 127 -18.24 13.19 -16.76
N TYR A 128 -18.37 14.45 -16.33
CA TYR A 128 -19.20 15.44 -17.03
C TYR A 128 -18.52 16.06 -18.25
N ALA A 129 -17.20 15.92 -18.37
CA ALA A 129 -16.43 16.34 -19.55
C ALA A 129 -16.49 15.31 -20.69
N VAL A 130 -16.76 14.03 -20.36
CA VAL A 130 -17.03 12.99 -21.36
C VAL A 130 -18.42 13.25 -21.95
N ARG A 131 -18.46 13.77 -23.18
CA ARG A 131 -19.67 13.93 -23.98
C ARG A 131 -19.45 13.24 -25.31
N GLN A 132 -20.46 12.52 -25.76
CA GLN A 132 -20.48 11.91 -27.08
C GLN A 132 -20.18 12.98 -28.13
N GLY A 133 -19.18 12.72 -28.97
CA GLY A 133 -18.80 13.62 -30.05
C GLY A 133 -19.97 13.79 -31.04
N PRO A 134 -20.08 14.94 -31.74
CA PRO A 134 -21.18 15.20 -32.67
C PRO A 134 -21.25 14.25 -33.88
N LYS A 135 -20.23 13.40 -34.09
CA LYS A 135 -20.19 12.38 -35.14
C LYS A 135 -19.99 10.96 -34.60
N GLU A 136 -19.85 10.82 -33.28
CA GLU A 136 -19.66 9.54 -32.62
C GLU A 136 -21.04 8.90 -32.44
N THR A 137 -21.18 7.61 -32.72
CA THR A 137 -22.43 6.89 -32.48
C THR A 137 -22.54 6.48 -31.01
N PRO A 138 -23.75 6.23 -30.47
CA PRO A 138 -23.89 5.87 -29.06
C PRO A 138 -23.15 4.58 -28.69
N SER A 139 -22.99 3.65 -29.64
CA SER A 139 -22.21 2.43 -29.44
C SER A 139 -20.71 2.71 -29.35
N GLU A 140 -20.17 3.56 -30.23
CA GLU A 140 -18.75 3.97 -30.19
C GLU A 140 -18.40 4.76 -28.93
N PHE A 141 -19.35 5.48 -28.35
CA PHE A 141 -19.17 6.21 -27.10
C PHE A 141 -19.21 5.31 -25.85
N LEU A 142 -19.84 4.14 -25.95
CA LEU A 142 -20.04 3.19 -24.84
C LEU A 142 -19.06 2.01 -24.85
N ASP A 143 -18.36 1.77 -25.97
CA ASP A 143 -17.24 0.82 -26.09
C ASP A 143 -15.97 1.30 -25.36
#